data_AF-A0ABD2KS50-F1
#
_entry.id   AF-A0ABD2KS50-F1
#
_cell.length_a   1.000
_cell.length_b   1.000
_cell.length_c   1.000
_cell.angle_alpha   90.00
_cell.angle_beta   90.00
_cell.angle_gamma   90.00
#
_symmetry.space_group_name_H-M   'P 1'
#
loop_
_entity.id
_entity.type
_entity.pdbx_description
1 polymer ?
#
loop_
_entity_poly.entity_id
_entity_poly.type
_entity_poly.pdbx_seq_one_letter_code
_entity_poly.pdbx_strand_id
1 'polypeptide(L)'
;MTDRLKELSETRLHLKATKTRVTREDGSVIEEEKTENGEFVVIFERADGNGNPSGFKQSKRMQKGRGYVIDLSPDLQVANVSKSIYLSSQDVAQDLSLLQRHGITHIVNAASGVRCFFPKEMLYLKLKLLDMPSENLKKHFYRVHRFMRNAIDKNGKVLVHCNAGISRSTALVLSYLMRFEGQLLTEALALVREQRPVAHPNEGFMAQLREYERELGLSPKKHEEGIKQTTANICH
;
A
#
# COMPACT_ATOMS: atom_id res chain seq x y z
N MET A 1 -21.35 29.00 25.19
CA MET A 1 -20.99 28.61 26.57
C MET A 1 -19.58 28.01 26.57
N THR A 2 -18.59 28.80 26.17
CA THR A 2 -17.21 28.37 25.90
C THR A 2 -16.21 28.77 26.98
N ASP A 3 -16.63 29.57 27.96
CA ASP A 3 -15.67 30.17 28.90
C ASP A 3 -15.46 29.32 30.17
N ARG A 4 -16.51 28.71 30.74
CA ARG A 4 -16.35 27.79 31.91
C ARG A 4 -15.52 26.54 31.59
N LEU A 5 -15.64 25.99 30.37
CA LEU A 5 -14.92 24.80 29.96
C LEU A 5 -13.43 25.09 29.71
N LYS A 6 -13.12 26.29 29.20
CA LYS A 6 -11.74 26.75 29.06
C LYS A 6 -11.10 26.99 30.43
N GLU A 7 -11.80 27.66 31.34
CA GLU A 7 -11.31 27.97 32.68
C GLU A 7 -11.06 26.71 33.54
N LEU A 8 -11.93 25.70 33.43
CA LEU A 8 -11.73 24.39 34.08
C LEU A 8 -10.57 23.57 33.48
N SER A 9 -10.29 23.73 32.19
CA SER A 9 -9.16 23.07 31.52
C SER A 9 -7.82 23.66 31.95
N GLU A 10 -7.74 24.98 32.10
CA GLU A 10 -6.51 25.69 32.49
C GLU A 10 -6.19 25.51 33.98
N THR A 11 -7.21 25.45 34.83
CA THR A 11 -7.02 25.19 36.27
C THR A 11 -6.52 23.76 36.52
N ARG A 12 -6.92 22.78 35.69
CA ARG A 12 -6.52 21.36 35.82
C ARG A 12 -5.10 21.07 35.34
N LEU A 13 -4.51 21.96 34.54
CA LEU A 13 -3.12 21.84 34.08
C LEU A 13 -2.10 21.97 35.22
N HIS A 14 -2.43 22.71 36.28
CA HIS A 14 -1.52 23.00 37.40
C HIS A 14 -1.67 22.05 38.59
N LEU A 15 -2.66 21.14 38.58
CA LEU A 15 -2.82 20.14 39.64
C LEU A 15 -1.78 19.01 39.50
N LYS A 16 -1.19 18.61 40.64
CA LYS A 16 -0.28 17.46 40.75
C LYS A 16 -0.95 16.19 40.21
N ALA A 17 -0.16 15.28 39.65
CA ALA A 17 -0.65 14.00 39.12
C ALA A 17 -1.53 13.31 40.17
N THR A 18 -2.83 13.27 39.90
CA THR A 18 -3.86 12.79 40.83
C THR A 18 -4.84 11.94 40.03
N LYS A 19 -5.05 10.70 40.48
CA LYS A 19 -6.10 9.83 39.93
C LYS A 19 -7.45 10.34 40.39
N THR A 20 -8.36 10.53 39.46
CA THR A 20 -9.68 11.09 39.74
C THR A 20 -10.75 10.12 39.28
N ARG A 21 -11.64 9.76 40.20
CA ARG A 21 -12.80 8.90 39.93
C ARG A 21 -13.98 9.77 39.52
N VAL A 22 -14.53 9.53 38.34
CA VAL A 22 -15.66 10.28 37.80
C VAL A 22 -16.82 9.32 37.53
N THR A 23 -17.97 9.62 38.10
CA THR A 23 -19.22 8.93 37.78
C THR A 23 -19.94 9.72 36.70
N ARG A 24 -20.19 9.09 35.56
CA ARG A 24 -20.92 9.70 34.44
C ARG A 24 -22.42 9.68 34.71
N GLU A 25 -23.16 10.49 33.96
CA GLU A 25 -24.62 10.61 34.10
C GLU A 25 -25.36 9.30 33.82
N ASP A 26 -24.75 8.38 33.07
CA ASP A 26 -25.26 7.04 32.78
C ASP A 26 -25.02 6.02 33.92
N GLY A 27 -24.42 6.45 35.04
CA GLY A 27 -24.11 5.59 36.19
C GLY A 27 -22.74 4.92 36.12
N SER A 28 -22.10 4.90 34.94
CA SER A 28 -20.80 4.29 34.77
C SER A 28 -19.72 5.03 35.54
N VAL A 29 -18.82 4.27 36.15
CA VAL A 29 -17.71 4.81 36.93
C VAL A 29 -16.42 4.59 36.17
N ILE A 30 -15.75 5.70 35.88
CA ILE A 30 -14.43 5.71 35.25
C ILE A 30 -13.39 6.25 36.21
N GLU A 31 -12.18 5.70 36.14
CA GLU A 31 -11.02 6.23 36.83
C GLU A 31 -10.04 6.78 35.79
N GLU A 32 -9.71 8.07 35.92
CA GLU A 32 -8.84 8.79 35.00
C GLU A 32 -7.53 9.18 35.68
N GLU A 33 -6.42 9.08 34.96
CA GLU A 33 -5.11 9.51 35.41
C GLU A 33 -4.53 10.56 34.48
N LYS A 34 -3.92 11.60 35.06
CA LYS A 34 -3.24 12.65 34.30
C LYS A 34 -1.88 12.15 33.84
N THR A 35 -1.70 12.09 32.53
CA THR A 35 -0.42 11.77 31.87
C THR A 35 0.60 12.90 32.04
N GLU A 36 1.87 12.60 31.81
CA GLU A 36 2.99 13.55 31.88
C GLU A 36 2.79 14.76 30.94
N ASN A 37 2.02 14.59 29.87
CA ASN A 37 1.66 15.63 28.90
C ASN A 37 0.44 16.48 29.34
N GLY A 38 -0.12 16.20 30.51
CA GLY A 38 -1.27 16.92 31.08
C GLY A 38 -2.64 16.42 30.63
N GLU A 39 -2.71 15.42 29.75
CA GLU A 39 -3.96 14.80 29.29
C GLU A 39 -4.47 13.76 30.30
N PHE A 40 -5.78 13.66 30.50
CA PHE A 40 -6.38 12.64 31.36
C PHE A 40 -6.76 11.40 30.53
N VAL A 41 -6.31 10.23 30.98
CA VAL A 41 -6.60 8.94 30.34
C VAL A 41 -7.43 8.06 31.24
N VAL A 42 -8.52 7.48 30.71
CA VAL A 42 -9.33 6.49 31.42
C VAL A 42 -8.53 5.20 31.53
N ILE A 43 -8.20 4.81 32.76
CA ILE A 43 -7.42 3.61 33.06
C ILE A 43 -8.32 2.43 33.47
N PHE A 44 -9.56 2.70 33.90
CA PHE A 44 -10.51 1.67 34.32
C PHE A 44 -11.96 2.12 34.12
N GLU A 45 -12.81 1.20 33.64
CA GLU A 45 -14.25 1.42 33.44
C GLU A 45 -15.01 0.20 33.95
N ARG A 46 -15.97 0.39 34.87
CA ARG A 46 -16.92 -0.64 35.29
C ARG A 46 -18.27 -0.36 34.65
N ALA A 47 -18.76 -1.32 33.88
CA ALA A 47 -20.16 -1.37 33.45
C ALA A 47 -21.01 -1.97 34.58
N ASP A 48 -22.22 -1.43 34.74
CA ASP A 48 -23.01 -1.59 35.95
C ASP A 48 -23.51 -3.02 36.19
N GLY A 49 -23.75 -3.30 37.47
CA GLY A 49 -24.10 -4.62 37.99
C GLY A 49 -25.42 -5.17 37.45
N ASN A 50 -25.32 -6.14 36.54
CA ASN A 50 -26.05 -7.40 36.65
C ASN A 50 -25.28 -8.49 35.89
N GLY A 51 -24.97 -9.59 36.58
CA GLY A 51 -23.81 -10.44 36.30
C GLY A 51 -23.84 -11.30 35.03
N ASN A 52 -22.66 -11.48 34.43
CA ASN A 52 -22.05 -12.78 34.11
C ASN A 52 -20.54 -12.59 33.76
N PRO A 53 -19.59 -13.37 34.31
CA PRO A 53 -18.18 -13.23 34.00
C PRO A 53 -17.82 -14.13 32.80
N SER A 54 -18.05 -13.65 31.59
CA SER A 54 -17.57 -14.33 30.39
C SER A 54 -17.11 -13.34 29.34
N GLY A 55 -15.79 -13.18 29.24
CA GLY A 55 -15.16 -12.48 28.13
C GLY A 55 -14.03 -11.57 28.57
N PHE A 56 -12.87 -12.15 28.89
CA PHE A 56 -11.61 -11.41 28.78
C PHE A 56 -11.51 -10.88 27.34
N LYS A 57 -11.67 -9.56 27.16
CA LYS A 57 -11.15 -8.85 25.98
C LYS A 57 -10.03 -7.96 26.45
N GLN A 58 -8.80 -8.44 26.29
CA GLN A 58 -7.61 -7.63 26.38
C GLN A 58 -7.61 -6.65 25.20
N SER A 59 -8.21 -5.46 25.39
CA SER A 59 -8.07 -4.35 24.44
C SER A 59 -6.65 -3.80 24.56
N LYS A 60 -5.74 -4.30 23.73
CA LYS A 60 -4.41 -3.69 23.60
C LYS A 60 -4.54 -2.34 22.92
N ARG A 61 -4.55 -1.29 23.75
CA ARG A 61 -3.88 -0.01 23.58
C ARG A 61 -4.03 0.63 22.18
N MET A 62 -5.18 1.26 21.97
CA MET A 62 -5.40 2.26 20.92
C MET A 62 -4.46 3.46 21.15
N GLN A 63 -3.40 3.58 20.34
CA GLN A 63 -2.72 4.86 20.14
C GLN A 63 -3.56 5.67 19.15
N LYS A 64 -4.04 6.85 19.54
CA LYS A 64 -4.74 7.74 18.61
C LYS A 64 -3.74 8.74 18.02
N GLY A 65 -3.38 8.50 16.76
CA GLY A 65 -2.65 9.42 15.90
C GLY A 65 -3.00 9.18 14.44
N ARG A 66 -4.06 9.86 13.97
CA ARG A 66 -4.69 9.88 12.63
C ARG A 66 -5.82 8.86 12.43
N GLY A 67 -6.95 9.36 11.93
CA GLY A 67 -8.19 8.63 11.70
C GLY A 67 -8.09 7.63 10.54
N TYR A 68 -7.33 6.57 10.75
CA TYR A 68 -7.31 5.39 9.90
C TYR A 68 -7.26 4.15 10.77
N VAL A 69 -7.98 3.12 10.35
CA VAL A 69 -7.84 1.77 10.93
C VAL A 69 -6.49 1.24 10.44
N ILE A 70 -5.61 0.90 11.38
CA ILE A 70 -4.38 0.18 11.05
C ILE A 70 -4.80 -1.27 10.80
N ASP A 71 -4.91 -1.64 9.53
CA ASP A 71 -5.06 -3.03 9.13
C ASP A 71 -3.70 -3.72 9.25
N LEU A 72 -3.59 -4.65 10.22
CA LEU A 72 -2.40 -5.47 10.45
C LEU A 72 -2.51 -6.83 9.76
N SER A 73 -3.59 -7.07 9.01
CA SER A 73 -3.72 -8.31 8.24
C SER A 73 -2.70 -8.33 7.10
N PRO A 74 -2.10 -9.50 6.82
CA PRO A 74 -1.13 -9.62 5.73
C PRO A 74 -1.84 -9.46 4.38
N ASP A 75 -1.28 -8.62 3.50
CA ASP A 75 -1.77 -8.45 2.13
C ASP A 75 -1.13 -9.49 1.22
N LEU A 76 -1.74 -10.68 1.17
CA LEU A 76 -1.29 -11.81 0.34
C LEU A 76 -1.91 -11.80 -1.07
N GLN A 77 -2.50 -10.69 -1.51
CA GLN A 77 -3.08 -10.60 -2.85
C GLN A 77 -1.98 -10.55 -3.92
N VAL A 78 -2.04 -11.47 -4.87
CA VAL A 78 -1.19 -11.48 -6.07
C VAL A 78 -2.03 -11.08 -7.27
N ALA A 79 -1.79 -9.90 -7.82
CA ALA A 79 -2.48 -9.41 -9.00
C ALA A 79 -1.73 -9.85 -10.26
N ASN A 80 -2.36 -10.68 -11.10
CA ASN A 80 -1.82 -11.06 -12.41
C ASN A 80 -2.31 -10.05 -13.46
N VAL A 81 -1.48 -9.05 -13.77
CA VAL A 81 -1.91 -7.89 -14.56
C VAL A 81 -1.80 -8.13 -16.06
N SER A 82 -0.80 -8.90 -16.50
CA SER A 82 -0.60 -9.26 -17.91
C SER A 82 0.13 -10.60 -17.99
N LYS A 83 0.29 -11.16 -19.18
CA LYS A 83 0.97 -12.44 -19.39
C LYS A 83 2.35 -12.42 -18.73
N SER A 84 2.51 -13.23 -17.69
CA SER A 84 3.76 -13.39 -16.93
C SER A 84 4.18 -12.19 -16.07
N ILE A 85 3.28 -11.22 -15.80
CA ILE A 85 3.55 -10.04 -14.98
C ILE A 85 2.60 -10.01 -13.79
N TYR A 86 3.18 -9.94 -12.60
CA TYR A 86 2.47 -9.95 -11.33
C TYR A 86 2.81 -8.71 -10.51
N LEU A 87 1.85 -8.24 -9.71
CA LEU A 87 1.95 -7.09 -8.82
C LEU A 87 1.48 -7.48 -7.41
N SER A 88 2.23 -7.07 -6.38
CA SER A 88 1.85 -7.34 -4.98
C SER A 88 2.45 -6.36 -3.97
N SER A 89 2.08 -6.56 -2.71
CA SER A 89 2.78 -6.04 -1.52
C SER A 89 4.08 -6.82 -1.22
N GLN A 90 4.80 -6.38 -0.19
CA GLN A 90 5.96 -7.10 0.33
C GLN A 90 5.62 -8.41 1.03
N ASP A 91 4.36 -8.62 1.45
CA ASP A 91 3.98 -9.79 2.23
C ASP A 91 3.99 -11.04 1.33
N VAL A 92 3.48 -10.91 0.11
CA VAL A 92 3.64 -11.92 -0.96
C VAL A 92 5.12 -12.19 -1.26
N ALA A 93 5.96 -11.15 -1.30
CA ALA A 93 7.39 -11.30 -1.59
C ALA A 93 8.17 -12.05 -0.48
N GLN A 94 7.54 -12.24 0.69
CA GLN A 94 8.04 -13.00 1.82
C GLN A 94 7.49 -14.44 1.89
N ASP A 95 6.54 -14.79 1.04
CA ASP A 95 5.92 -16.11 1.00
C ASP A 95 6.44 -16.93 -0.17
N LEU A 96 7.44 -17.80 0.09
CA LEU A 96 8.02 -18.66 -0.93
C LEU A 96 6.98 -19.60 -1.57
N SER A 97 6.04 -20.12 -0.77
CA SER A 97 5.04 -21.06 -1.25
C SER A 97 4.10 -20.39 -2.26
N LEU A 98 3.71 -19.15 -1.99
CA LEU A 98 2.87 -18.37 -2.88
C LEU A 98 3.62 -17.99 -4.16
N LEU A 99 4.89 -17.56 -4.05
CA LEU A 99 5.76 -17.30 -5.20
C LEU A 99 5.88 -18.53 -6.11
N GLN A 100 6.14 -19.71 -5.53
CA GLN A 100 6.25 -20.97 -6.27
C GLN A 100 4.92 -21.40 -6.90
N ARG A 101 3.80 -21.26 -6.18
CA ARG A 101 2.45 -21.56 -6.71
C ARG A 101 2.14 -20.76 -7.97
N HIS A 102 2.53 -19.49 -8.01
CA HIS A 102 2.37 -18.66 -9.21
C HIS A 102 3.45 -18.90 -10.27
N GLY A 103 4.50 -19.65 -9.96
CA GLY A 103 5.64 -19.91 -10.83
C GLY A 103 6.51 -18.68 -11.04
N ILE A 104 6.56 -17.77 -10.07
CA ILE A 104 7.43 -16.59 -10.12
C ILE A 104 8.88 -17.07 -10.19
N THR A 105 9.67 -16.42 -11.04
CA THR A 105 11.10 -16.72 -11.27
C THR A 105 11.98 -15.49 -11.09
N HIS A 106 11.40 -14.31 -11.30
CA HIS A 106 12.08 -13.02 -11.28
C HIS A 106 11.31 -12.04 -10.42
N ILE A 107 12.01 -11.22 -9.64
CA ILE A 107 11.39 -10.25 -8.72
C ILE A 107 12.02 -8.88 -8.87
N VAL A 108 11.21 -7.88 -9.20
CA VAL A 108 11.56 -6.46 -9.07
C VAL A 108 11.14 -5.99 -7.68
N ASN A 109 12.13 -5.73 -6.83
CA ASN A 109 11.92 -5.22 -5.47
C ASN A 109 12.09 -3.69 -5.48
N ALA A 110 10.98 -2.97 -5.45
CA ALA A 110 10.91 -1.52 -5.34
C ALA A 110 10.60 -1.04 -3.91
N ALA A 111 10.66 -1.93 -2.92
CA ALA A 111 10.33 -1.63 -1.54
C ALA A 111 11.54 -1.06 -0.76
N SER A 112 11.26 -0.11 0.12
CA SER A 112 12.28 0.48 0.99
C SER A 112 12.45 -0.38 2.24
N GLY A 113 13.70 -0.65 2.63
CA GLY A 113 14.01 -1.45 3.82
C GLY A 113 13.74 -2.96 3.70
N VAL A 114 13.21 -3.43 2.56
CA VAL A 114 12.89 -4.85 2.36
C VAL A 114 14.05 -5.56 1.69
N ARG A 115 14.42 -6.75 2.20
CA ARG A 115 15.47 -7.60 1.62
C ARG A 115 14.93 -8.46 0.47
N CYS A 116 15.82 -9.08 -0.30
CA CYS A 116 15.45 -10.15 -1.22
C CYS A 116 15.45 -11.46 -0.44
N PHE A 117 14.28 -12.04 -0.18
CA PHE A 117 14.15 -13.16 0.77
C PHE A 117 14.65 -14.50 0.21
N PHE A 118 14.54 -14.70 -1.11
CA PHE A 118 14.77 -16.00 -1.76
C PHE A 118 15.78 -15.92 -2.92
N PRO A 119 17.01 -15.40 -2.69
CA PRO A 119 17.98 -15.14 -3.76
C PRO A 119 18.59 -16.43 -4.36
N LYS A 120 18.35 -17.60 -3.77
CA LYS A 120 18.79 -18.89 -4.31
C LYS A 120 17.77 -19.44 -5.32
N GLU A 121 16.51 -19.11 -5.13
CA GLU A 121 15.37 -19.61 -5.88
C GLU A 121 14.99 -18.65 -7.02
N MET A 122 15.13 -17.35 -6.78
CA MET A 122 14.63 -16.29 -7.69
C MET A 122 15.73 -15.30 -8.06
N LEU A 123 15.63 -14.76 -9.28
CA LEU A 123 16.47 -13.65 -9.73
C LEU A 123 15.87 -12.32 -9.31
N TYR A 124 16.68 -11.41 -8.79
CA TYR A 124 16.21 -10.13 -8.26
C TYR A 124 16.75 -8.92 -9.00
N LEU A 125 15.88 -7.93 -9.16
CA LEU A 125 16.23 -6.55 -9.41
C LEU A 125 15.81 -5.68 -8.23
N LYS A 126 16.75 -5.34 -7.34
CA LYS A 126 16.49 -4.43 -6.23
C LYS A 126 16.72 -2.98 -6.62
N LEU A 127 15.72 -2.13 -6.37
CA LEU A 127 15.76 -0.69 -6.65
C LEU A 127 15.91 0.11 -5.36
N LYS A 128 16.63 1.23 -5.44
CA LYS A 128 16.59 2.29 -4.44
C LYS A 128 15.57 3.32 -4.93
N LEU A 129 14.32 3.19 -4.49
CA LEU A 129 13.20 4.01 -4.93
C LEU A 129 12.29 4.35 -3.74
N LEU A 130 12.22 5.64 -3.39
CA LEU A 130 11.31 6.14 -2.34
C LEU A 130 9.92 6.43 -2.90
N ASP A 131 8.90 6.39 -2.05
CA ASP A 131 7.51 6.65 -2.44
C ASP A 131 7.15 8.12 -2.28
N MET A 132 7.92 9.00 -2.92
CA MET A 132 7.76 10.44 -2.80
C MET A 132 7.45 11.03 -4.19
N PRO A 133 6.57 12.04 -4.28
CA PRO A 133 6.30 12.72 -5.54
C PRO A 133 7.55 13.32 -6.22
N SER A 134 8.58 13.66 -5.42
CA SER A 134 9.86 14.19 -5.89
C SER A 134 10.86 13.13 -6.38
N GLU A 135 10.59 11.83 -6.16
CA GLU A 135 11.49 10.77 -6.60
C GLU A 135 11.42 10.61 -8.12
N ASN A 136 12.59 10.60 -8.78
CA ASN A 136 12.67 10.37 -10.23
C ASN A 136 12.47 8.87 -10.51
N LEU A 137 11.25 8.50 -10.92
CA LEU A 137 10.87 7.16 -11.30
C LEU A 137 11.44 6.77 -12.67
N LYS A 138 11.43 7.69 -13.64
CA LYS A 138 11.84 7.44 -15.03
C LYS A 138 13.26 6.92 -15.15
N LYS A 139 14.18 7.34 -14.26
CA LYS A 139 15.57 6.83 -14.23
C LYS A 139 15.67 5.30 -14.10
N HIS A 140 14.63 4.64 -13.60
CA HIS A 140 14.59 3.20 -13.42
C HIS A 140 14.00 2.43 -14.61
N PHE A 141 13.28 3.09 -15.52
CA PHE A 141 12.49 2.43 -16.57
C PHE A 141 13.33 1.49 -17.41
N TYR A 142 14.41 1.98 -18.03
CA TYR A 142 15.28 1.14 -18.88
C TYR A 142 15.73 -0.15 -18.18
N ARG A 143 16.23 -0.04 -16.95
CA ARG A 143 16.77 -1.18 -16.20
C ARG A 143 15.67 -2.15 -15.77
N VAL A 144 14.50 -1.65 -15.36
CA VAL A 144 13.34 -2.48 -14.99
C VAL A 144 12.76 -3.18 -16.22
N HIS A 145 12.53 -2.45 -17.29
CA HIS A 145 12.03 -2.94 -18.57
C HIS A 145 12.92 -4.03 -19.14
N ARG A 146 14.24 -3.81 -19.16
CA ARG A 146 15.20 -4.81 -19.63
C ARG A 146 15.15 -6.09 -18.79
N PHE A 147 15.07 -5.97 -17.46
CA PHE A 147 14.98 -7.13 -16.58
C PHE A 147 13.68 -7.91 -16.81
N MET A 148 12.55 -7.21 -16.92
CA MET A 148 11.23 -7.83 -17.17
C MET A 148 11.19 -8.52 -18.53
N ARG A 149 11.64 -7.84 -19.61
CA ARG A 149 11.70 -8.43 -20.96
C ARG A 149 12.57 -9.67 -21.01
N ASN A 150 13.79 -9.58 -20.49
CA ASN A 150 14.71 -10.72 -20.48
C ASN A 150 14.14 -11.94 -19.75
N ALA A 151 13.36 -11.73 -18.69
CA ALA A 151 12.67 -12.81 -17.99
C ALA A 151 11.56 -13.41 -18.85
N ILE A 152 10.68 -12.57 -19.40
CA ILE A 152 9.51 -12.98 -20.18
C ILE A 152 9.91 -13.69 -21.48
N ASP A 153 10.93 -13.19 -22.17
CA ASP A 153 11.47 -13.79 -23.41
C ASP A 153 12.06 -15.19 -23.17
N LYS A 154 12.36 -15.55 -21.92
CA LYS A 154 12.83 -16.87 -21.48
C LYS A 154 11.74 -17.67 -20.76
N ASN A 155 10.48 -17.35 -21.02
CA ASN A 155 9.29 -17.94 -20.41
C ASN A 155 9.24 -17.82 -18.87
N GLY A 156 9.97 -16.86 -18.30
CA GLY A 156 9.92 -16.53 -16.88
C GLY A 156 8.70 -15.70 -16.53
N LYS A 157 8.30 -15.76 -15.26
CA LYS A 157 7.27 -14.90 -14.64
C LYS A 157 7.87 -13.92 -13.66
N VAL A 158 7.45 -12.67 -13.75
CA VAL A 158 8.01 -11.55 -13.00
C VAL A 158 7.00 -11.04 -11.97
N LEU A 159 7.42 -10.95 -10.71
CA LEU A 159 6.71 -10.20 -9.69
C LEU A 159 7.34 -8.81 -9.52
N VAL A 160 6.52 -7.77 -9.53
CA VAL A 160 6.93 -6.40 -9.20
C VAL A 160 6.24 -6.02 -7.88
N HIS A 161 7.01 -5.77 -6.83
CA HIS A 161 6.45 -5.41 -5.53
C HIS A 161 7.11 -4.16 -4.93
N CYS A 162 6.37 -3.47 -4.07
CA CYS A 162 6.90 -2.48 -3.15
C CYS A 162 6.52 -2.85 -1.71
N ASN A 163 6.40 -1.89 -0.78
CA ASN A 163 5.96 -2.21 0.57
C ASN A 163 4.47 -2.59 0.59
N ALA A 164 3.59 -1.69 0.13
CA ALA A 164 2.14 -1.89 0.13
C ALA A 164 1.57 -2.35 -1.22
N GLY A 165 2.37 -2.42 -2.28
CA GLY A 165 1.88 -2.73 -3.63
C GLY A 165 0.90 -1.69 -4.20
N ILE A 166 0.90 -0.46 -3.69
CA ILE A 166 -0.05 0.60 -4.06
C ILE A 166 0.55 1.53 -5.12
N SER A 167 1.74 2.07 -4.86
CA SER A 167 2.29 3.19 -5.64
C SER A 167 3.51 2.83 -6.49
N ARG A 168 4.70 2.67 -5.89
CA ARG A 168 5.96 2.41 -6.63
C ARG A 168 5.91 1.24 -7.62
N SER A 169 5.51 0.06 -7.17
CA SER A 169 5.45 -1.13 -8.01
C SER A 169 4.40 -1.00 -9.11
N THR A 170 3.23 -0.45 -8.77
CA THR A 170 2.19 -0.11 -9.72
C THR A 170 2.73 0.80 -10.81
N ALA A 171 3.42 1.88 -10.46
CA ALA A 171 3.97 2.83 -11.42
C ALA A 171 4.97 2.18 -12.40
N LEU A 172 5.81 1.26 -11.91
CA LEU A 172 6.75 0.50 -12.75
C LEU A 172 6.04 -0.48 -13.70
N VAL A 173 4.96 -1.12 -13.22
CA VAL A 173 4.12 -1.98 -14.06
C VAL A 173 3.44 -1.17 -15.16
N LEU A 174 2.83 -0.03 -14.82
CA LEU A 174 2.19 0.85 -15.80
C LEU A 174 3.17 1.31 -16.88
N SER A 175 4.39 1.71 -16.51
CA SER A 175 5.38 2.13 -17.50
C SER A 175 5.80 0.99 -18.43
N TYR A 176 5.81 -0.26 -17.94
CA TYR A 176 6.07 -1.43 -18.77
C TYR A 176 4.91 -1.68 -19.74
N LEU A 177 3.66 -1.68 -19.26
CA LEU A 177 2.47 -1.92 -20.09
C LEU A 177 2.37 -0.89 -21.22
N MET A 178 2.56 0.40 -20.91
CA MET A 178 2.60 1.44 -21.95
C MET A 178 3.70 1.18 -22.99
N ARG A 179 4.91 0.82 -22.55
CA ARG A 179 6.06 0.67 -23.44
C ARG A 179 5.97 -0.55 -24.36
N PHE A 180 5.52 -1.69 -23.85
CA PHE A 180 5.61 -2.96 -24.55
C PHE A 180 4.27 -3.53 -25.01
N GLU A 181 3.18 -3.07 -24.42
CA GLU A 181 1.81 -3.47 -24.80
C GLU A 181 1.04 -2.33 -25.45
N GLY A 182 1.64 -1.13 -25.55
CA GLY A 182 1.06 0.01 -26.27
C GLY A 182 -0.15 0.64 -25.60
N GLN A 183 -0.48 0.23 -24.37
CA GLN A 183 -1.65 0.71 -23.64
C GLN A 183 -1.51 2.19 -23.28
N LEU A 184 -2.61 2.93 -23.33
CA LEU A 184 -2.67 4.25 -22.71
C LEU A 184 -2.54 4.13 -21.19
N LEU A 185 -2.01 5.16 -20.53
CA LEU A 185 -1.86 5.19 -19.07
C LEU A 185 -3.17 4.90 -18.35
N THR A 186 -4.27 5.47 -18.86
CA THR A 186 -5.61 5.28 -18.28
C THR A 186 -6.10 3.84 -18.41
N GLU A 187 -5.83 3.20 -19.55
CA GLU A 187 -6.21 1.80 -19.82
C GLU A 187 -5.37 0.84 -18.98
N ALA A 188 -4.06 1.06 -18.96
CA ALA A 188 -3.13 0.28 -18.14
C ALA A 188 -3.49 0.38 -16.64
N LEU A 189 -3.85 1.58 -16.16
CA LEU A 189 -4.26 1.77 -14.77
C LEU A 189 -5.61 1.10 -14.47
N ALA A 190 -6.57 1.14 -15.39
CA ALA A 190 -7.84 0.44 -15.24
C ALA A 190 -7.63 -1.08 -15.13
N LEU A 191 -6.87 -1.66 -16.07
CA LEU A 191 -6.52 -3.08 -16.09
C LEU A 191 -5.78 -3.51 -14.80
N VAL A 192 -4.82 -2.72 -14.32
CA VAL A 192 -4.16 -3.03 -13.05
C VAL A 192 -5.15 -2.96 -11.87
N ARG A 193 -6.09 -2.01 -11.86
CA ARG A 193 -7.08 -1.87 -10.79
C ARG A 193 -8.13 -2.97 -10.76
N GLU A 194 -8.45 -3.57 -11.89
CA GLU A 194 -9.32 -4.78 -11.93
C GLU A 194 -8.70 -5.93 -11.11
N GLN A 195 -7.37 -6.06 -11.16
CA GLN A 195 -6.65 -7.11 -10.44
C GLN A 195 -6.18 -6.67 -9.05
N ARG A 196 -5.96 -5.37 -8.85
CA ARG A 196 -5.50 -4.77 -7.59
C ARG A 196 -6.19 -3.42 -7.35
N PRO A 197 -7.39 -3.38 -6.74
CA PRO A 197 -8.20 -2.16 -6.61
C PRO A 197 -7.50 -1.02 -5.86
N VAL A 198 -6.59 -1.34 -4.94
CA VAL A 198 -5.81 -0.36 -4.16
C VAL A 198 -4.70 0.32 -4.97
N ALA A 199 -4.48 -0.06 -6.23
CA ALA A 199 -3.44 0.50 -7.09
C ALA A 199 -3.64 2.02 -7.28
N HIS A 200 -2.67 2.79 -6.77
CA HIS A 200 -2.69 4.24 -6.78
C HIS A 200 -1.27 4.81 -6.68
N PRO A 201 -0.54 4.97 -7.80
CA PRO A 201 0.71 5.71 -7.82
C PRO A 201 0.53 7.10 -7.23
N ASN A 202 1.54 7.60 -6.51
CA ASN A 202 1.53 8.98 -6.04
C ASN A 202 1.50 9.97 -7.22
N GLU A 203 1.06 11.20 -6.96
CA GLU A 203 0.85 12.21 -8.00
C GLU A 203 2.11 12.56 -8.81
N GLY A 204 3.29 12.53 -8.18
CA GLY A 204 4.55 12.78 -8.90
C GLY A 204 4.90 11.66 -9.86
N PHE A 205 4.61 10.41 -9.51
CA PHE A 205 4.72 9.28 -10.43
C PHE A 205 3.68 9.35 -11.54
N MET A 206 2.42 9.71 -11.23
CA MET A 206 1.40 9.91 -12.24
C MET A 206 1.79 10.99 -13.26
N ALA A 207 2.38 12.10 -12.81
CA ALA A 207 2.88 13.15 -13.69
C ALA A 207 4.00 12.63 -14.62
N GLN A 208 4.97 11.90 -14.06
CA GLN A 208 6.06 11.28 -14.83
C GLN A 208 5.56 10.22 -15.83
N LEU A 209 4.53 9.44 -15.47
CA LEU A 209 3.93 8.46 -16.37
C LEU A 209 3.17 9.12 -17.53
N ARG A 210 2.45 10.23 -17.28
CA ARG A 210 1.81 11.02 -18.35
C ARG A 210 2.84 11.63 -19.31
N GLU A 211 3.97 12.10 -18.78
CA GLU A 211 5.08 12.56 -19.60
C GLU A 211 5.65 11.43 -20.45
N TYR A 212 5.87 10.27 -19.85
CA TYR A 212 6.38 9.10 -20.54
C TYR A 212 5.42 8.60 -21.64
N GLU A 213 4.11 8.59 -21.40
CA GLU A 213 3.10 8.29 -22.42
C GLU A 213 3.24 9.19 -23.66
N ARG A 214 3.46 10.51 -23.44
CA ARG A 214 3.71 11.47 -24.53
C ARG A 214 5.02 11.19 -25.25
N GLU A 215 6.09 10.85 -24.53
CA GLU A 215 7.39 10.48 -25.11
C GLU A 215 7.31 9.22 -25.97
N LEU A 216 6.42 8.28 -25.61
CA LEU A 216 6.13 7.09 -26.41
C LEU A 216 5.27 7.38 -27.64
N GLY A 217 4.69 8.59 -27.75
CA GLY A 217 3.79 8.96 -28.84
C GLY A 217 2.47 8.20 -28.84
N LEU A 218 2.05 7.68 -27.67
CA LEU A 218 0.78 6.98 -27.52
C LEU A 218 -0.37 7.98 -27.56
N SER A 219 -1.42 7.64 -28.30
CA SER A 219 -2.62 8.45 -28.41
C SER A 219 -3.82 7.56 -28.73
N PRO A 220 -5.06 7.94 -28.32
CA PRO A 220 -6.26 7.16 -28.61
C PRO A 220 -6.43 6.83 -30.10
N LYS A 221 -6.09 7.78 -30.99
CA LYS A 221 -6.23 7.61 -32.44
C LYS A 221 -5.28 6.56 -33.04
N LYS A 222 -4.06 6.42 -32.50
CA LYS A 222 -3.08 5.42 -32.97
C LYS A 222 -3.28 4.04 -32.35
N HIS A 223 -3.89 3.97 -31.16
CA HIS A 223 -4.14 2.73 -30.44
C HIS A 223 -5.17 1.85 -31.18
N GLU A 224 -6.23 2.44 -31.73
CA GLU A 224 -7.23 1.72 -32.54
C GLU A 224 -6.65 1.12 -33.84
N GLU A 225 -5.68 1.79 -34.46
CA GLU A 225 -5.00 1.28 -35.66
C GLU A 225 -4.05 0.11 -35.33
N GLY A 226 -3.33 0.19 -34.20
CA GLY A 226 -2.43 -0.88 -33.74
C GLY A 226 -3.15 -2.16 -33.27
N ILE A 227 -4.33 -2.02 -32.66
CA ILE A 227 -5.16 -3.17 -32.25
C ILE A 227 -5.69 -3.91 -33.49
N LYS A 228 -6.18 -3.17 -34.51
CA LYS A 228 -6.69 -3.76 -35.76
C LYS A 228 -5.62 -4.52 -36.56
N GLN A 229 -4.37 -4.05 -36.53
CA GLN A 229 -3.26 -4.74 -37.20
C GLN A 229 -2.82 -6.01 -36.45
N THR A 230 -2.89 -6.02 -35.12
CA THR A 230 -2.46 -7.15 -34.29
C THR A 230 -3.47 -8.30 -34.30
N THR A 231 -4.78 -7.99 -34.29
CA THR A 231 -5.84 -9.02 -34.42
C THR A 231 -5.89 -9.65 -35.81
N ALA A 232 -5.53 -8.91 -36.87
CA ALA A 232 -5.41 -9.46 -38.22
C ALA A 232 -4.28 -10.51 -38.34
N ASN A 233 -3.17 -10.33 -37.61
CA ASN A 233 -2.01 -11.24 -37.65
C ASN A 233 -2.15 -12.50 -36.76
N ILE A 234 -3.21 -12.59 -35.96
CA ILE A 234 -3.50 -13.78 -35.13
C ILE A 234 -4.50 -14.72 -35.83
N CYS A 235 -5.16 -14.24 -36.90
CA CYS A 235 -6.15 -14.98 -37.67
C CYS A 235 -5.62 -15.61 -38.98
N HIS A 236 -4.30 -15.74 -39.14
CA HIS A 236 -3.64 -16.48 -40.23
C HIS A 236 -2.58 -17.42 -39.65
#